data_AF-A0A0F9L7Q7-F1
#
_entry.id   AF-A0A0F9L7Q7-F1
#
_cell.length_a   1.000
_cell.length_b   1.000
_cell.length_c   1.000
_cell.angle_alpha   90.00
_cell.angle_beta   90.00
_cell.angle_gamma   90.00
#
_symmetry.space_group_name_H-M   'P 1'
#
loop_
_entity.id
_entity.type
_entity.pdbx_description
1 polymer ?
#
loop_
_entity_poly.entity_id
_entity_poly.type
_entity_poly.pdbx_seq_one_letter_code
_entity_poly.pdbx_strand_id
1 'polypeptide(L)'
;MSQRTLIDHAYRRRIRAKPCAVAVVLERVDECERPVQACHDKHSGMGGKDVPDHFNLWPGCGKHHDEDHSGRQTMEAKYEFSVTEVCQRLGREILEGLDFFDEPYGAAVAHL
;
A
#
# COMPACT_ATOMS: atom_id res chain seq x y z
N MET A 1 -11.33 7.36 -17.74
CA MET A 1 -11.40 6.73 -16.39
C MET A 1 -11.05 5.26 -16.55
N SER A 2 -10.04 4.74 -15.85
CA SER A 2 -9.71 3.31 -15.88
C SER A 2 -10.85 2.50 -15.26
N GLN A 3 -11.30 1.44 -15.94
CA GLN A 3 -12.34 0.55 -15.41
C GLN A 3 -11.80 -0.17 -14.16
N ARG A 4 -12.57 -0.18 -13.06
CA ARG A 4 -12.15 -0.82 -11.81
C ARG A 4 -12.33 -2.34 -11.88
N THR A 5 -11.33 -3.11 -11.47
CA THR A 5 -11.32 -4.59 -11.59
C THR A 5 -11.03 -5.28 -10.27
N LEU A 6 -11.64 -6.45 -10.07
CA LEU A 6 -11.44 -7.28 -8.86
C LEU A 6 -9.98 -7.71 -8.70
N ILE A 7 -9.36 -8.15 -9.79
CA ILE A 7 -7.94 -8.49 -9.85
C ILE A 7 -7.32 -7.68 -10.99
N ASP A 8 -6.34 -6.85 -10.66
CA ASP A 8 -5.56 -6.06 -11.62
C ASP A 8 -4.06 -6.34 -11.43
N HIS A 9 -3.52 -7.23 -12.27
CA HIS A 9 -2.10 -7.54 -12.23
C HIS A 9 -1.19 -6.36 -12.59
N ALA A 10 -1.65 -5.41 -13.41
CA ALA A 10 -0.85 -4.23 -13.78
C ALA A 10 -0.78 -3.25 -12.61
N TYR A 11 -1.90 -3.01 -11.94
CA TYR A 11 -1.95 -2.20 -10.73
C TYR A 11 -1.14 -2.83 -9.58
N ARG A 12 -1.29 -4.15 -9.35
CA ARG A 12 -0.45 -4.89 -8.37
C ARG A 12 1.04 -4.75 -8.65
N ARG A 13 1.47 -4.79 -9.91
CA ARG A 13 2.88 -4.57 -10.28
C ARG A 13 3.36 -3.17 -9.89
N ARG A 14 2.54 -2.13 -10.13
CA ARG A 14 2.87 -0.75 -9.74
C ARG A 14 2.94 -0.59 -8.22
N ILE A 15 2.07 -1.26 -7.47
CA ILE A 15 2.15 -1.30 -6.00
C ILE A 15 3.46 -1.96 -5.54
N ARG A 16 3.80 -3.16 -6.04
CA ARG A 16 5.02 -3.89 -5.65
C ARG A 16 6.33 -3.18 -6.02
N ALA A 17 6.29 -2.28 -7.00
CA ALA A 17 7.44 -1.48 -7.38
C ALA A 17 7.77 -0.38 -6.34
N LYS A 18 6.79 0.01 -5.52
CA LYS A 18 6.98 1.03 -4.48
C LYS A 18 7.73 0.45 -3.27
N PRO A 19 8.46 1.28 -2.50
CA PRO A 19 9.03 0.86 -1.22
C PRO A 19 7.92 0.47 -0.23
N CYS A 20 8.28 -0.26 0.83
CA CYS A 20 7.33 -0.59 1.88
C CYS A 20 6.83 0.70 2.56
N ALA A 21 5.51 0.82 2.75
CA ALA A 21 4.90 2.02 3.32
C ALA A 21 5.39 2.37 4.71
N VAL A 22 5.51 1.38 5.59
CA VAL A 22 6.06 1.58 6.93
C VAL A 22 7.52 2.05 6.86
N ALA A 23 8.31 1.51 5.93
CA ALA A 23 9.71 1.91 5.76
C ALA A 23 9.85 3.37 5.34
N VAL A 24 8.94 3.85 4.50
CA VAL A 24 8.86 5.25 4.10
C VAL A 24 8.52 6.14 5.29
N VAL A 25 7.50 5.78 6.08
CA VAL A 25 7.10 6.53 7.29
C VAL A 25 8.26 6.61 8.30
N LEU A 26 9.06 5.56 8.42
CA LEU A 26 10.20 5.50 9.32
C LEU A 26 11.49 6.10 8.74
N GLU A 27 11.50 6.54 7.48
CA GLU A 27 12.69 6.98 6.73
C GLU A 27 13.80 5.92 6.67
N ARG A 28 13.43 4.64 6.59
CA ARG A 28 14.32 3.46 6.66
C ARG A 28 14.04 2.46 5.55
N VAL A 29 13.97 2.92 4.31
CA VAL A 29 13.59 2.11 3.14
C VAL A 29 14.52 0.90 2.94
N ASP A 30 15.81 1.04 3.25
CA ASP A 30 16.82 -0.01 3.06
C ASP A 30 16.75 -1.14 4.11
N GLU A 31 16.00 -0.95 5.20
CA GLU A 31 15.87 -1.95 6.28
C GLU A 31 14.76 -2.98 6.02
N CYS A 32 13.96 -2.82 4.96
CA CYS A 32 12.81 -3.68 4.69
C CYS A 32 13.14 -4.92 3.86
N GLU A 33 12.55 -6.05 4.26
CA GLU A 33 12.66 -7.33 3.57
C GLU A 33 12.05 -7.27 2.16
N ARG A 34 12.82 -7.71 1.16
CA ARG A 34 12.32 -7.91 -0.21
C ARG A 34 11.84 -9.37 -0.38
N PRO A 35 10.86 -9.65 -1.27
CA PRO A 35 10.14 -8.69 -2.11
C PRO A 35 9.02 -7.94 -1.39
N VAL A 36 8.66 -6.76 -1.90
CA VAL A 36 7.46 -6.03 -1.48
C VAL A 36 6.22 -6.71 -2.05
N GLN A 37 5.22 -6.89 -1.21
CA GLN A 37 3.92 -7.46 -1.53
C GLN A 37 2.89 -6.36 -1.85
N ALA A 38 1.81 -6.73 -2.53
CA ALA A 38 0.64 -5.87 -2.70
C ALA A 38 -0.42 -6.33 -1.70
N CYS A 39 -0.40 -5.74 -0.51
CA CYS A 39 -1.21 -6.14 0.63
C CYS A 39 -2.60 -5.52 0.56
N HIS A 40 -3.65 -6.29 0.83
CA HIS A 40 -5.02 -5.79 0.80
C HIS A 40 -5.38 -5.05 2.08
N ASP A 41 -5.96 -3.86 1.94
CA ASP A 41 -6.68 -3.20 3.04
C ASP A 41 -7.88 -4.09 3.41
N LYS A 42 -8.84 -4.26 2.51
CA LYS A 42 -10.02 -5.09 2.77
C LYS A 42 -9.88 -6.42 2.05
N HIS A 43 -9.95 -7.50 2.81
CA HIS A 43 -10.02 -8.86 2.27
C HIS A 43 -11.47 -9.33 2.16
N SER A 44 -11.77 -10.13 1.14
CA SER A 44 -12.97 -10.96 1.07
C SER A 44 -12.81 -12.14 2.04
N GLY A 45 -13.50 -12.12 3.20
CA GLY A 45 -13.71 -13.31 4.03
C GLY A 45 -14.81 -14.22 3.45
N MET A 46 -15.10 -15.36 4.11
CA MET A 46 -16.22 -16.26 3.76
C MET A 46 -17.56 -15.52 3.85
N GLY A 47 -17.99 -14.87 2.77
CA GLY A 47 -19.24 -14.11 2.66
C GLY A 47 -19.10 -12.61 2.36
N GLY A 48 -17.89 -12.07 2.21
CA GLY A 48 -17.67 -10.66 1.85
C GLY A 48 -17.74 -10.41 0.35
N LYS A 49 -18.35 -9.29 -0.08
CA LYS A 49 -18.34 -8.84 -1.49
C LYS A 49 -16.90 -8.68 -1.98
N ASP A 50 -16.61 -9.13 -3.19
CA ASP A 50 -15.31 -8.96 -3.83
C ASP A 50 -14.93 -7.46 -3.87
N VAL A 51 -13.79 -7.10 -3.26
CA VAL A 51 -13.30 -5.71 -3.25
C VAL A 51 -12.28 -5.55 -4.37
N PRO A 52 -12.47 -4.58 -5.29
CA PRO A 52 -11.48 -4.26 -6.32
C PRO A 52 -10.09 -3.98 -5.75
N ASP A 53 -9.04 -4.35 -6.49
CA ASP A 53 -7.66 -4.04 -6.11
C ASP A 53 -7.41 -2.52 -6.04
N HIS A 54 -8.03 -1.75 -6.95
CA HIS A 54 -7.88 -0.30 -7.02
C HIS A 54 -8.30 0.37 -5.71
N PHE A 55 -7.45 1.22 -5.15
CA PHE A 55 -7.66 1.90 -3.87
C PHE A 55 -7.76 0.95 -2.66
N ASN A 56 -7.35 -0.31 -2.81
CA ASN A 56 -7.42 -1.35 -1.77
C ASN A 56 -6.08 -2.06 -1.53
N LEU A 57 -4.99 -1.58 -2.13
CA LEU A 57 -3.67 -2.19 -2.03
C LEU A 57 -2.62 -1.21 -1.51
N TRP A 58 -1.75 -1.70 -0.62
CA TRP A 58 -0.58 -0.99 -0.13
C TRP A 58 0.69 -1.85 -0.26
N PRO A 59 1.87 -1.24 -0.38
CA PRO A 59 3.14 -1.97 -0.47
C PRO A 59 3.67 -2.31 0.93
N GLY A 60 3.62 -3.60 1.28
CA GLY A 60 4.19 -4.13 2.53
C GLY A 60 5.36 -5.05 2.26
N CYS A 61 6.46 -4.94 3.01
CA CYS A 61 7.50 -5.98 3.01
C CYS A 61 7.00 -7.25 3.73
N GLY A 62 7.74 -8.37 3.64
CA GLY A 62 7.38 -9.63 4.30
C GLY A 62 7.00 -9.45 5.77
N LYS A 63 7.91 -8.90 6.57
CA LYS A 63 7.64 -8.53 7.97
C LYS A 63 6.36 -7.71 8.19
N HIS A 64 6.17 -6.58 7.49
CA HIS A 64 5.02 -5.71 7.75
C HIS A 64 3.71 -6.28 7.18
N HIS A 65 3.79 -7.13 6.16
CA HIS A 65 2.67 -7.92 5.69
C HIS A 65 2.21 -8.92 6.78
N ASP A 66 3.14 -9.62 7.41
CA ASP A 66 2.84 -10.55 8.50
C ASP A 66 2.33 -9.83 9.76
N GLU A 67 2.89 -8.65 10.09
CA GLU A 67 2.38 -7.79 11.18
C GLU A 67 0.92 -7.34 10.90
N ASP A 68 0.57 -6.99 9.66
CA ASP A 68 -0.81 -6.65 9.28
C ASP A 68 -1.76 -7.83 9.48
N HIS A 69 -1.37 -9.03 9.05
CA HIS A 69 -2.14 -10.26 9.29
C HIS A 69 -2.28 -10.60 10.77
N SER A 70 -1.30 -10.22 11.59
CA SER A 70 -1.32 -10.45 13.04
C SER A 70 -2.18 -9.43 13.79
N GLY A 71 -2.39 -8.23 13.21
CA GLY A 71 -3.27 -7.22 13.77
C GLY A 71 -3.03 -5.82 13.21
N ARG A 72 -3.79 -5.45 12.17
CA ARG A 72 -3.70 -4.13 11.53
C ARG A 72 -3.73 -2.95 12.49
N GLN A 73 -4.72 -2.88 13.38
CA GLN A 73 -4.89 -1.71 14.26
C GLN A 73 -3.67 -1.50 15.16
N THR A 74 -3.04 -2.58 15.62
CA THR A 74 -1.81 -2.54 16.40
C THR A 74 -0.64 -2.04 15.56
N MET A 75 -0.53 -2.50 14.30
CA MET A 75 0.49 -2.05 13.36
C MET A 75 0.36 -0.56 13.02
N GLU A 76 -0.85 -0.11 12.68
CA GLU A 76 -1.18 1.29 12.38
C GLU A 76 -0.86 2.20 13.58
N ALA A 77 -1.23 1.79 14.80
CA ALA A 77 -0.89 2.54 16.01
C ALA A 77 0.62 2.55 16.30
N LYS A 78 1.32 1.43 16.09
CA LYS A 78 2.77 1.30 16.33
C LYS A 78 3.60 2.21 15.43
N TYR A 79 3.21 2.36 14.17
CA TYR A 79 3.95 3.16 13.19
C TYR A 79 3.27 4.50 12.86
N GLU A 80 2.22 4.86 13.61
CA GLU A 80 1.50 6.13 13.49
C GLU A 80 1.07 6.45 12.03
N PHE A 81 0.50 5.46 11.35
CA PHE A 81 0.04 5.59 9.95
C PHE A 81 -1.27 4.85 9.69
N SER A 82 -1.94 5.16 8.56
CA SER A 82 -3.16 4.46 8.13
C SER A 82 -2.96 3.71 6.81
N VAL A 83 -3.23 2.41 6.81
CA VAL A 83 -3.25 1.56 5.61
C VAL A 83 -4.32 2.03 4.64
N THR A 84 -5.52 2.35 5.14
CA THR A 84 -6.62 2.82 4.29
C THR A 84 -6.24 4.11 3.55
N GLU A 85 -5.63 5.08 4.22
CA GLU A 85 -5.19 6.33 3.59
C GLU A 85 -4.09 6.09 2.56
N VAL A 86 -3.11 5.23 2.88
CA VAL A 86 -2.07 4.80 1.93
C VAL A 86 -2.69 4.18 0.67
N CYS A 87 -3.64 3.26 0.81
CA CYS A 87 -4.33 2.64 -0.32
C CYS A 87 -5.06 3.67 -1.20
N GLN A 88 -5.79 4.60 -0.58
CA GLN A 88 -6.52 5.65 -1.30
C GLN A 88 -5.57 6.55 -2.09
N ARG A 89 -4.47 6.97 -1.45
CA ARG A 89 -3.43 7.78 -2.09
C ARG A 89 -2.80 7.06 -3.26
N LEU A 90 -2.35 5.82 -3.08
CA LEU A 90 -1.72 5.04 -4.15
C LEU A 90 -2.67 4.78 -5.31
N GLY A 91 -3.97 4.61 -5.04
CA GLY A 91 -5.00 4.58 -6.07
C GLY A 91 -5.05 5.86 -6.89
N ARG A 92 -5.05 7.02 -6.23
CA ARG A 92 -5.01 8.34 -6.89
C ARG A 92 -3.73 8.53 -7.71
N GLU A 93 -2.57 8.24 -7.14
CA GLU A 93 -1.29 8.33 -7.86
C GLU A 93 -1.29 7.47 -9.13
N ILE A 94 -1.66 6.20 -9.00
CA ILE A 94 -1.52 5.24 -10.10
C ILE A 94 -2.58 5.41 -11.19
N LEU A 95 -3.82 5.75 -10.82
CA LEU A 95 -4.97 5.77 -11.74
C LEU A 95 -5.33 7.18 -12.22
N GLU A 96 -5.10 8.18 -11.38
CA GLU A 96 -5.47 9.58 -11.65
C GLU A 96 -4.23 10.41 -12.05
N GLY A 97 -3.02 9.89 -11.83
CA GLY A 97 -1.78 10.59 -12.16
C GLY A 97 -1.51 11.79 -11.25
N LEU A 98 -2.02 11.75 -10.01
CA LEU A 98 -1.79 12.78 -9.01
C LEU A 98 -0.45 12.56 -8.32
N ASP A 99 0.42 13.57 -8.29
CA ASP A 99 1.67 13.54 -7.55
C ASP A 99 1.53 14.31 -6.22
N PHE A 100 1.99 13.71 -5.13
CA PHE A 100 1.80 14.24 -3.77
C PHE A 100 3.15 14.64 -3.12
N PHE A 101 3.94 15.51 -3.76
CA PHE A 101 5.34 15.81 -3.41
C PHE A 101 5.62 16.22 -1.96
N ASP A 102 4.65 16.77 -1.22
CA ASP A 102 4.88 17.42 0.08
C ASP A 102 4.66 16.51 1.31
N GLU A 103 4.37 15.23 1.11
CA GLU A 103 4.08 14.28 2.20
C GLU A 103 5.11 13.16 2.25
N PRO A 104 5.22 12.36 3.33
CA PRO A 104 6.25 11.31 3.46
C PRO A 104 6.31 10.34 2.27
N TYR A 105 5.18 10.03 1.62
CA TYR A 105 5.15 9.22 0.39
C TYR A 105 5.46 9.97 -0.91
N GLY A 106 5.48 11.29 -0.87
CA GLY A 106 5.78 12.19 -1.96
C GLY A 106 7.21 12.61 -1.98
N ALA A 107 7.68 13.17 -0.86
CA ALA A 107 9.04 13.62 -0.69
C ALA A 107 10.03 12.43 -0.69
N ALA A 108 9.68 11.30 -0.07
CA ALA A 108 10.58 10.14 -0.02
C ALA A 108 10.58 9.29 -1.30
N VAL A 109 9.62 9.48 -2.22
CA VAL A 109 9.49 8.67 -3.45
C VAL A 109 9.67 9.50 -4.73
N ALA A 110 9.69 10.84 -4.66
CA ALA A 110 9.98 11.71 -5.81
C ALA A 110 11.42 11.59 -6.36
N HIS A 111 12.30 10.88 -5.64
CA HIS A 111 13.72 10.71 -5.98
C HIS A 111 14.13 9.26 -6.31
N LEU A 112 13.16 8.34 -6.46
CA LEU A 112 13.36 6.97 -6.95
C LEU A 112 12.76 6.81 -8.36
#